data_AF-A0A6N2KM62-F1
#
_entry.id   AF-A0A6N2KM62-F1
#
_cell.length_a   1.000
_cell.length_b   1.000
_cell.length_c   1.000
_cell.angle_alpha   90.00
_cell.angle_beta   90.00
_cell.angle_gamma   90.00
#
_symmetry.space_group_name_H-M   'P 1'
#
loop_
_entity.id
_entity.type
_entity.pdbx_description
1 polymer ?
#
loop_
_entity_poly.entity_id
_entity_poly.type
_entity_poly.pdbx_seq_one_letter_code
_entity_poly.pdbx_strand_id
1 'polypeptide(L)'
;MAYSESPFSSTSSFYSHRWNYDVFLSFRGEDTRKQFTDHLYSALIQAGIHTFRDDNELPRGEEISLELLRAIEGSRISVVVFSRNYASSRCCLDELVKIIECRQKIHQVVLPIFYDTDPSDVRKQTGSYAKAFDEHEEHFKEEMEKGNKCREALAQAANLSGWGLNNETNGYEAELIKKVVNDVACKLGNKTLHVAKHPVGICSRVQDVISLLTGARNNVAIVGIHGIAGIGKTTIAKAVFNNLYSRFEGSSFLSGVKEISDKPTGLVELQERLLHDILKPNIWKISNVYEGMNLIKE
;
A
#
# COMPACT_ATOMS: atom_id res chain seq x y z
N MET A 1 -35.63 -50.30 -3.21
CA MET A 1 -35.82 -48.83 -3.11
C MET A 1 -34.60 -48.28 -2.40
N ALA A 2 -33.64 -47.76 -3.17
CA ALA A 2 -32.39 -47.22 -2.67
C ALA A 2 -32.55 -45.71 -2.47
N TYR A 3 -32.17 -45.23 -1.29
CA TYR A 3 -32.13 -43.81 -0.95
C TYR A 3 -30.92 -43.17 -1.66
N SER A 4 -31.15 -42.15 -2.48
CA SER A 4 -30.07 -41.30 -3.00
C SER A 4 -29.81 -40.16 -2.03
N GLU A 5 -28.64 -40.13 -1.41
CA GLU A 5 -28.14 -38.97 -0.69
C GLU A 5 -27.69 -37.89 -1.68
N SER A 6 -28.27 -36.70 -1.53
CA SER A 6 -27.88 -35.49 -2.23
C SER A 6 -26.52 -34.96 -1.71
N PRO A 7 -25.57 -34.59 -2.58
CA PRO A 7 -24.26 -34.13 -2.12
C PRO A 7 -24.33 -32.72 -1.55
N PHE A 8 -23.76 -32.54 -0.37
CA PHE A 8 -23.57 -31.26 0.30
C PHE A 8 -22.85 -30.28 -0.64
N SER A 9 -23.48 -29.13 -0.86
CA SER A 9 -22.86 -28.00 -1.54
C SER A 9 -21.78 -27.42 -0.64
N SER A 10 -20.51 -27.64 -1.01
CA SER A 10 -19.35 -27.08 -0.33
C SER A 10 -19.35 -25.56 -0.50
N THR A 11 -19.68 -24.86 0.57
CA THR A 11 -19.55 -23.40 0.63
C THR A 11 -18.05 -23.09 0.58
N SER A 12 -17.60 -22.39 -0.46
CA SER A 12 -16.21 -21.96 -0.56
C SER A 12 -15.92 -21.02 0.60
N SER A 13 -15.18 -21.49 1.60
CA SER A 13 -14.55 -20.62 2.57
C SER A 13 -13.58 -19.72 1.80
N PHE A 14 -13.93 -18.45 1.62
CA PHE A 14 -12.96 -17.43 1.29
C PHE A 14 -11.97 -17.42 2.46
N TYR A 15 -10.86 -18.14 2.34
CA TYR A 15 -9.74 -18.00 3.25
C TYR A 15 -9.28 -16.54 3.11
N SER A 16 -9.71 -15.69 4.04
CA SER A 16 -9.13 -14.38 4.20
C SER A 16 -7.65 -14.63 4.52
N HIS A 17 -6.76 -14.45 3.55
CA HIS A 17 -5.34 -14.36 3.83
C HIS A 17 -5.20 -13.21 4.84
N ARG A 18 -5.05 -13.55 6.12
CA ARG A 18 -4.75 -12.58 7.15
C ARG A 18 -3.31 -12.18 6.92
N TRP A 19 -3.13 -11.01 6.32
CA TRP A 19 -1.85 -10.37 6.24
C TRP A 19 -1.36 -10.08 7.66
N ASN A 20 -0.10 -10.43 7.94
CA ASN A 20 0.55 -10.14 9.21
C ASN A 20 1.09 -8.70 9.22
N TYR A 21 1.49 -8.19 8.06
CA TYR A 21 2.04 -6.86 7.89
C TYR A 21 1.39 -6.13 6.71
N ASP A 22 1.32 -4.82 6.81
CA ASP A 22 0.97 -3.97 5.69
C ASP A 22 2.12 -3.87 4.69
N VAL A 23 3.35 -3.71 5.19
CA VAL A 23 4.55 -3.51 4.36
C VAL A 23 5.68 -4.43 4.79
N PHE A 24 6.38 -5.02 3.82
CA PHE A 24 7.71 -5.60 3.97
C PHE A 24 8.75 -4.66 3.34
N LEU A 25 9.80 -4.29 4.07
CA LEU A 25 10.92 -3.52 3.56
C LEU A 25 12.11 -4.43 3.23
N SER A 26 12.45 -4.53 1.94
CA SER A 26 13.65 -5.21 1.45
C SER A 26 14.70 -4.17 1.06
N PHE A 27 15.92 -4.29 1.58
CA PHE A 27 16.98 -3.30 1.38
C PHE A 27 18.35 -3.87 1.72
N ARG A 28 19.41 -3.24 1.20
CA ARG A 28 20.78 -3.55 1.60
C ARG A 28 21.13 -2.85 2.91
N GLY A 29 21.26 -3.63 3.98
CA GLY A 29 21.59 -3.13 5.31
C GLY A 29 22.83 -2.24 5.37
N GLU A 30 23.92 -2.66 4.71
CA GLU A 30 25.17 -1.89 4.67
C GLU A 30 25.04 -0.52 3.98
N ASP A 31 24.12 -0.38 3.03
CA ASP A 31 23.98 0.85 2.23
C ASP A 31 23.03 1.85 2.89
N THR A 32 21.84 1.40 3.33
CA THR A 32 20.74 2.33 3.65
C THR A 32 20.11 2.15 5.03
N ARG A 33 20.54 1.17 5.84
CA ARG A 33 19.88 0.82 7.12
C ARG A 33 19.72 2.03 8.03
N LYS A 34 20.83 2.70 8.37
CA LYS A 34 20.86 3.81 9.35
C LYS A 34 20.60 5.18 8.70
N GLN A 35 20.16 5.20 7.45
CA GLN A 35 19.96 6.40 6.65
C GLN A 35 18.52 6.39 6.11
N PHE A 36 18.35 6.43 4.78
CA PHE A 36 17.07 6.45 4.09
C PHE A 36 16.08 5.40 4.58
N THR A 37 16.50 4.14 4.79
CA THR A 37 15.56 3.08 5.18
C THR A 37 15.05 3.24 6.61
N ASP A 38 15.87 3.73 7.56
CA ASP A 38 15.41 4.01 8.93
C ASP A 38 14.38 5.15 8.96
N HIS A 39 14.61 6.20 8.17
CA HIS A 39 13.69 7.32 8.04
C HIS A 39 12.38 6.90 7.35
N LEU A 40 12.46 6.09 6.28
CA LEU A 40 11.28 5.53 5.61
C LEU A 40 10.47 4.65 6.56
N TYR A 41 11.13 3.74 7.29
CA TYR A 41 10.47 2.89 8.27
C TYR A 41 9.77 3.71 9.35
N SER A 42 10.48 4.67 9.94
CA SER A 42 9.92 5.57 10.96
C SER A 42 8.69 6.33 10.45
N ALA A 43 8.73 6.83 9.22
CA ALA A 43 7.61 7.55 8.61
C ALA A 43 6.41 6.63 8.31
N LEU A 44 6.64 5.38 7.92
CA LEU A 44 5.57 4.37 7.76
C LEU A 44 4.90 4.07 9.10
N ILE A 45 5.68 3.86 10.16
CA ILE A 45 5.16 3.61 11.52
C ILE A 45 4.38 4.83 12.04
N GLN A 46 4.90 6.05 11.85
CA GLN A 46 4.19 7.29 12.21
C GLN A 46 2.88 7.47 11.45
N ALA A 47 2.78 6.93 10.23
CA ALA A 47 1.55 6.92 9.45
C ALA A 47 0.56 5.79 9.83
N GLY A 48 0.88 5.00 10.87
CA GLY A 48 0.07 3.89 11.35
C GLY A 48 0.13 2.63 10.48
N ILE A 49 1.17 2.49 9.65
CA ILE A 49 1.33 1.37 8.71
C ILE A 49 2.16 0.27 9.36
N HIS A 50 1.58 -0.91 9.56
CA HIS A 50 2.28 -2.02 10.22
C HIS A 50 3.36 -2.60 9.30
N THR A 51 4.61 -2.25 9.58
CA THR A 51 5.73 -2.52 8.66
C THR A 51 6.71 -3.51 9.29
N PHE A 52 7.02 -4.58 8.55
CA PHE A 52 8.18 -5.42 8.80
C PHE A 52 9.40 -4.78 8.16
N ARG A 53 10.41 -4.46 8.97
CA ARG A 53 11.73 -4.04 8.50
C ARG A 53 12.69 -5.17 8.78
N ASP A 54 13.26 -5.71 7.72
CA ASP A 54 14.30 -6.71 7.88
C ASP A 54 15.54 -6.09 8.53
N ASP A 55 15.80 -6.45 9.78
CA ASP A 55 16.95 -5.94 10.50
C ASP A 55 18.26 -6.57 10.05
N ASN A 56 18.27 -7.56 9.14
CA ASN A 56 19.42 -8.10 8.37
C ASN A 56 20.82 -7.88 9.00
N GLU A 57 20.97 -8.11 10.30
CA GLU A 57 22.23 -8.30 11.01
C GLU A 57 22.59 -9.79 11.00
N LEU A 58 21.90 -10.58 10.17
CA LEU A 58 22.23 -11.98 9.99
C LEU A 58 23.67 -12.08 9.47
N PRO A 59 24.50 -12.94 10.11
CA PRO A 59 25.88 -13.14 9.71
C PRO A 59 25.99 -13.43 8.22
N ARG A 60 27.06 -12.92 7.59
CA ARG A 60 27.38 -13.21 6.19
C ARG A 60 27.31 -14.73 5.94
N GLY A 61 26.34 -15.17 5.13
CA GLY A 61 26.37 -16.49 4.50
C GLY A 61 25.20 -17.44 4.76
N GLU A 62 24.15 -17.07 5.50
CA GLU A 62 23.00 -17.97 5.72
C GLU A 62 21.85 -17.73 4.73
N GLU A 63 21.18 -18.84 4.37
CA GLU A 63 19.95 -18.86 3.57
C GLU A 63 18.86 -17.97 4.17
N ILE A 64 17.93 -17.51 3.34
CA ILE A 64 16.78 -16.73 3.80
C ILE A 64 16.03 -17.45 4.94
N SER A 65 15.89 -16.79 6.08
CA SER A 65 15.25 -17.41 7.24
C SER A 65 13.77 -17.72 6.96
N LEU A 66 13.25 -18.80 7.55
CA LEU A 66 11.84 -19.17 7.42
C LEU A 66 10.91 -18.06 7.93
N GLU A 67 11.35 -17.30 8.94
CA GLU A 67 10.63 -16.13 9.44
C GLU A 67 10.56 -15.02 8.39
N LEU A 68 11.67 -14.75 7.68
CA LEU A 68 11.70 -13.75 6.63
C LEU A 68 10.80 -14.12 5.45
N LEU A 69 10.81 -15.39 5.03
CA LEU A 69 9.89 -15.91 4.02
C LEU A 69 8.43 -15.69 4.42
N ARG A 70 8.08 -15.97 5.68
CA ARG A 70 6.72 -15.76 6.20
C ARG A 70 6.36 -14.29 6.30
N ALA A 71 7.31 -13.42 6.61
CA ALA A 71 7.10 -11.97 6.63
C ALA A 71 6.82 -11.45 5.22
N ILE A 72 7.58 -11.91 4.21
CA ILE A 72 7.33 -11.59 2.79
C ILE A 72 5.94 -12.08 2.38
N GLU A 73 5.63 -13.36 2.57
CA GLU A 73 4.32 -13.93 2.20
C GLU A 73 3.15 -13.29 2.94
N GLY A 74 3.37 -12.92 4.20
CA GLY A 74 2.37 -12.30 5.08
C GLY A 74 2.21 -10.80 4.90
N SER A 75 2.91 -10.17 3.95
CA SER A 75 2.84 -8.72 3.73
C SER A 75 1.95 -8.34 2.55
N ARG A 76 1.19 -7.24 2.66
CA ARG A 76 0.32 -6.76 1.57
C ARG A 76 1.12 -6.09 0.45
N ILE A 77 2.14 -5.35 0.83
CA ILE A 77 3.01 -4.58 -0.05
C ILE A 77 4.46 -4.90 0.28
N SER A 78 5.29 -5.11 -0.73
CA SER A 78 6.75 -5.15 -0.59
C SER A 78 7.35 -3.89 -1.18
N VAL A 79 8.08 -3.13 -0.36
CA VAL A 79 8.86 -1.97 -0.80
C VAL A 79 10.33 -2.42 -0.89
N VAL A 80 10.90 -2.33 -2.09
CA VAL A 80 12.27 -2.79 -2.37
C VAL A 80 13.16 -1.58 -2.62
N VAL A 81 14.15 -1.35 -1.77
CA VAL A 81 15.10 -0.24 -1.89
C VAL A 81 16.36 -0.75 -2.60
N PHE A 82 16.41 -0.54 -3.92
CA PHE A 82 17.57 -0.82 -4.73
C PHE A 82 18.64 0.25 -4.51
N SER A 83 19.72 -0.14 -3.85
CA SER A 83 20.94 0.63 -3.66
C SER A 83 22.09 0.05 -4.49
N ARG A 84 23.20 0.80 -4.59
CA ARG A 84 24.35 0.43 -5.42
C ARG A 84 24.86 -0.99 -5.17
N ASN A 85 24.88 -1.46 -3.93
CA ASN A 85 25.40 -2.79 -3.56
C ASN A 85 24.28 -3.78 -3.21
N TYR A 86 23.04 -3.54 -3.64
CA TYR A 86 21.93 -4.45 -3.34
C TYR A 86 22.21 -5.89 -3.79
N ALA A 87 22.69 -6.06 -5.03
CA ALA A 87 22.95 -7.37 -5.61
C ALA A 87 24.20 -8.08 -5.05
N SER A 88 25.05 -7.41 -4.27
CA SER A 88 26.17 -8.09 -3.60
C SER A 88 25.70 -8.96 -2.43
N SER A 89 24.48 -8.73 -1.93
CA SER A 89 23.87 -9.55 -0.88
C SER A 89 23.03 -10.68 -1.45
N ARG A 90 23.44 -11.93 -1.20
CA ARG A 90 22.65 -13.12 -1.58
C ARG A 90 21.26 -13.12 -0.94
N CYS A 91 21.18 -12.79 0.35
CA CYS A 91 19.90 -12.69 1.06
C CYS A 91 18.95 -11.69 0.39
N CYS A 92 19.45 -10.50 0.01
CA CYS A 92 18.62 -9.50 -0.68
C CYS A 92 18.13 -9.98 -2.06
N LEU A 93 18.91 -10.82 -2.76
CA LEU A 93 18.50 -11.45 -4.00
C LEU A 93 17.46 -12.55 -3.78
N ASP A 94 17.63 -13.39 -2.76
CA ASP A 94 16.68 -14.44 -2.38
C ASP A 94 15.34 -13.85 -1.91
N GLU A 95 15.38 -12.78 -1.09
CA GLU A 95 14.22 -11.98 -0.73
C GLU A 95 13.48 -11.48 -1.98
N LEU A 96 14.22 -10.91 -2.95
CA LEU A 96 13.64 -10.35 -4.16
C LEU A 96 12.98 -11.43 -5.03
N VAL A 97 13.63 -12.59 -5.19
CA VAL A 97 13.04 -13.74 -5.88
C VAL A 97 11.73 -14.12 -5.21
N LYS A 98 11.71 -14.22 -3.88
CA LYS A 98 10.49 -14.54 -3.14
C LYS A 98 9.40 -13.48 -3.30
N ILE A 99 9.74 -12.20 -3.24
CA ILE A 99 8.80 -11.08 -3.45
C ILE A 99 8.18 -11.16 -4.84
N ILE A 100 8.97 -11.43 -5.88
CA ILE A 100 8.46 -11.59 -7.25
C ILE A 100 7.56 -12.82 -7.38
N GLU A 101 7.89 -13.93 -6.73
CA GLU A 101 6.99 -15.08 -6.65
C GLU A 101 5.66 -14.73 -5.97
N CYS A 102 5.68 -14.03 -4.83
CA CYS A 102 4.49 -13.60 -4.11
C CYS A 102 3.63 -12.64 -4.97
N ARG A 103 4.25 -11.73 -5.71
CA ARG A 103 3.54 -10.88 -6.69
C ARG A 103 2.81 -11.71 -7.74
N GLN A 104 3.42 -12.77 -8.26
CA GLN A 104 2.83 -13.61 -9.29
C GLN A 104 1.73 -14.53 -8.74
N LYS A 105 1.95 -15.12 -7.55
CA LYS A 105 1.06 -16.14 -6.96
C LYS A 105 -0.10 -15.56 -6.16
N ILE A 106 0.15 -14.53 -5.36
CA ILE A 106 -0.84 -13.95 -4.42
C ILE A 106 -1.11 -12.47 -4.69
N HIS A 107 -0.69 -11.96 -5.84
CA HIS A 107 -0.92 -10.57 -6.28
C HIS A 107 -0.44 -9.51 -5.28
N GLN A 108 0.61 -9.82 -4.51
CA GLN A 108 1.27 -8.86 -3.64
C GLN A 108 1.75 -7.64 -4.44
N VAL A 109 1.53 -6.45 -3.90
CA VAL A 109 1.97 -5.21 -4.56
C VAL A 109 3.45 -5.01 -4.31
N VAL A 110 4.24 -4.71 -5.35
CA VAL A 110 5.67 -4.48 -5.24
C VAL A 110 6.00 -3.06 -5.71
N LEU A 111 6.73 -2.32 -4.88
CA LEU A 111 7.07 -0.92 -5.08
C LEU A 111 8.60 -0.73 -5.03
N PRO A 112 9.27 -0.61 -6.19
CA PRO A 112 10.70 -0.37 -6.22
C PRO A 112 11.04 1.10 -5.92
N ILE A 113 12.09 1.31 -5.13
CA ILE A 113 12.74 2.59 -4.89
C ILE A 113 14.18 2.45 -5.38
N PHE A 114 14.60 3.32 -6.30
CA PHE A 114 15.95 3.35 -6.84
C PHE A 114 16.73 4.44 -6.12
N TYR A 115 17.46 4.03 -5.08
CA TYR A 115 18.25 4.88 -4.19
C TYR A 115 19.68 4.98 -4.71
N ASP A 116 20.03 6.15 -5.26
CA ASP A 116 21.34 6.41 -5.88
C ASP A 116 21.76 5.33 -6.89
N THR A 117 20.80 4.83 -7.67
CA THR A 117 21.00 3.79 -8.69
C THR A 117 20.06 4.06 -9.87
N ASP A 118 20.54 3.87 -11.09
CA ASP A 118 19.69 3.97 -12.28
C ASP A 118 18.83 2.70 -12.43
N PRO A 119 17.49 2.81 -12.65
CA PRO A 119 16.64 1.65 -12.89
C PRO A 119 17.13 0.75 -14.02
N SER A 120 17.80 1.31 -15.04
CA SER A 120 18.38 0.56 -16.14
C SER A 120 19.55 -0.31 -15.72
N ASP A 121 20.36 0.12 -14.74
CA ASP A 121 21.44 -0.68 -14.16
C ASP A 121 20.88 -1.87 -13.40
N VAL A 122 19.81 -1.68 -12.63
CA VAL A 122 19.12 -2.80 -11.95
C VAL A 122 18.51 -3.76 -12.97
N ARG A 123 17.84 -3.22 -13.99
CA ARG A 123 17.09 -4.00 -14.98
C ARG A 123 17.97 -4.81 -15.93
N LYS A 124 19.09 -4.23 -16.36
CA LYS A 124 20.04 -4.86 -17.30
C LYS A 124 21.23 -5.50 -16.58
N GLN A 125 21.26 -5.38 -15.26
CA GLN A 125 22.37 -5.80 -14.40
C GLN A 125 23.72 -5.26 -14.89
N THR A 126 23.78 -3.95 -15.12
CA THR A 126 25.02 -3.23 -15.51
C THR A 126 25.66 -2.52 -14.31
N GLY A 127 26.86 -1.96 -14.49
CA GLY A 127 27.53 -1.20 -13.42
C GLY A 127 27.88 -2.06 -12.21
N SER A 128 27.47 -1.65 -11.01
CA SER A 128 27.73 -2.40 -9.77
C SER A 128 27.00 -3.75 -9.72
N TYR A 129 25.86 -3.87 -10.38
CA TYR A 129 25.10 -5.13 -10.43
C TYR A 129 25.84 -6.18 -11.25
N ALA A 130 26.47 -5.80 -12.37
CA ALA A 130 27.32 -6.71 -13.16
C ALA A 130 28.44 -7.27 -12.30
N LYS A 131 29.20 -6.39 -11.63
CA LYS A 131 30.31 -6.77 -10.76
C LYS A 131 29.88 -7.72 -9.64
N ALA A 132 28.73 -7.46 -9.01
CA ALA A 132 28.20 -8.34 -7.99
C ALA A 132 27.93 -9.75 -8.53
N PHE A 133 27.36 -9.87 -9.73
CA PHE A 133 27.15 -11.19 -10.35
C PHE A 133 28.47 -11.88 -10.73
N ASP A 134 29.46 -11.14 -11.21
CA ASP A 134 30.79 -11.69 -11.53
C ASP A 134 31.49 -12.22 -10.26
N GLU A 135 31.41 -11.49 -9.14
CA GLU A 135 31.94 -11.91 -7.83
C GLU A 135 31.23 -13.16 -7.30
N HIS A 136 29.92 -13.29 -7.52
CA HIS A 136 29.22 -14.50 -7.12
C HIS A 136 29.48 -15.68 -8.07
N GLU A 137 29.93 -15.46 -9.31
CA GLU A 137 30.15 -16.49 -10.34
C GLU A 137 31.23 -17.51 -9.97
N GLU A 138 32.21 -17.11 -9.14
CA GLU A 138 33.21 -18.01 -8.55
C GLU A 138 32.58 -19.05 -7.59
N HIS A 139 31.42 -18.72 -7.00
CA HIS A 139 30.66 -19.58 -6.11
C HIS A 139 29.37 -20.17 -6.74
N PHE A 140 28.91 -19.66 -7.88
CA PHE A 140 27.65 -20.07 -8.56
C PHE A 140 27.81 -21.22 -9.56
N LYS A 141 28.99 -21.84 -9.71
CA LYS A 141 29.19 -22.96 -10.66
C LYS A 141 28.23 -24.14 -10.43
N GLU A 142 27.72 -24.33 -9.21
CA GLU A 142 26.71 -25.35 -8.88
C GLU A 142 25.26 -24.81 -8.81
N GLU A 143 25.07 -23.49 -8.95
CA GLU A 143 23.82 -22.78 -8.68
C GLU A 143 23.40 -21.82 -9.82
N MET A 144 23.80 -22.12 -11.08
CA MET A 144 23.43 -21.33 -12.27
C MET A 144 21.93 -21.01 -12.37
N GLU A 145 21.07 -21.96 -11.98
CA GLU A 145 19.62 -21.77 -11.98
C GLU A 145 19.17 -20.68 -10.99
N LYS A 146 19.80 -20.60 -9.80
CA LYS A 146 19.54 -19.52 -8.83
C LYS A 146 20.00 -18.17 -9.37
N GLY A 147 21.18 -18.11 -9.99
CA GLY A 147 21.69 -16.89 -10.63
C GLY A 147 20.72 -16.34 -11.69
N ASN A 148 20.17 -17.22 -12.52
CA ASN A 148 19.17 -16.83 -13.54
C ASN A 148 17.87 -16.30 -12.91
N LYS A 149 17.34 -16.97 -11.87
CA LYS A 149 16.15 -16.49 -11.14
C LYS A 149 16.38 -15.10 -10.53
N CYS A 150 17.56 -14.85 -9.97
CA CYS A 150 17.93 -13.55 -9.41
C CYS A 150 17.96 -12.45 -10.49
N ARG A 151 18.60 -12.72 -11.64
CA ARG A 151 18.63 -11.78 -12.78
C ARG A 151 17.23 -11.47 -13.28
N GLU A 152 16.37 -12.49 -13.39
CA GLU A 152 14.99 -12.31 -13.81
C GLU A 152 14.19 -11.49 -12.79
N ALA A 153 14.32 -11.77 -11.49
CA ALA A 153 13.63 -11.04 -10.44
C ALA A 153 14.03 -9.55 -10.42
N LEU A 154 15.32 -9.23 -10.57
CA LEU A 154 15.81 -7.86 -10.73
C LEU A 154 15.20 -7.18 -11.95
N ALA A 155 15.20 -7.84 -13.11
CA ALA A 155 14.62 -7.31 -14.33
C ALA A 155 13.10 -7.07 -14.19
N GLN A 156 12.37 -7.99 -13.58
CA GLN A 156 10.93 -7.85 -13.34
C GLN A 156 10.63 -6.71 -12.38
N ALA A 157 11.32 -6.65 -11.24
CA ALA A 157 11.14 -5.60 -10.24
C ALA A 157 11.47 -4.21 -10.81
N ALA A 158 12.58 -4.09 -11.54
CA ALA A 158 13.00 -2.82 -12.12
C ALA A 158 12.12 -2.33 -13.28
N ASN A 159 11.29 -3.20 -13.86
CA ASN A 159 10.28 -2.82 -14.86
C ASN A 159 8.96 -2.33 -14.21
N LEU A 160 8.80 -2.43 -12.89
CA LEU A 160 7.64 -1.90 -12.20
C LEU A 160 7.76 -0.38 -12.05
N SER A 161 6.62 0.31 -11.98
CA SER A 161 6.59 1.73 -11.64
C SER A 161 7.07 1.93 -10.20
N GLY A 162 8.08 2.76 -10.03
CA GLY A 162 8.69 3.10 -8.75
C GLY A 162 9.21 4.53 -8.74
N TRP A 163 10.06 4.84 -7.77
CA TRP A 163 10.62 6.17 -7.59
C TRP A 163 12.13 6.16 -7.66
N GLY A 164 12.72 7.07 -8.43
CA GLY A 164 14.16 7.33 -8.40
C GLY A 164 14.46 8.62 -7.64
N LEU A 165 15.38 8.59 -6.68
CA LEU A 165 15.70 9.73 -5.81
C LEU A 165 16.02 11.03 -6.59
N ASN A 166 16.84 10.91 -7.64
CA ASN A 166 17.25 12.05 -8.44
C ASN A 166 16.14 12.51 -9.41
N ASN A 167 15.45 11.56 -10.04
CA ASN A 167 14.42 11.86 -11.04
C ASN A 167 13.13 12.41 -10.44
N GLU A 168 12.76 11.98 -9.23
CA GLU A 168 11.48 12.32 -8.60
C GLU A 168 11.53 13.54 -7.69
N THR A 169 12.66 13.76 -7.04
CA THR A 169 12.78 14.74 -5.94
C THR A 169 14.08 15.53 -6.00
N ASN A 170 14.81 15.47 -7.11
CA ASN A 170 16.07 16.20 -7.29
C ASN A 170 17.08 15.97 -6.13
N GLY A 171 17.07 14.75 -5.56
CA GLY A 171 17.94 14.36 -4.44
C GLY A 171 17.34 14.51 -3.03
N TYR A 172 16.16 15.13 -2.86
CA TYR A 172 15.58 15.35 -1.51
C TYR A 172 14.89 14.10 -0.94
N GLU A 173 15.61 13.35 -0.09
CA GLU A 173 15.12 12.11 0.54
C GLU A 173 13.80 12.28 1.32
N ALA A 174 13.66 13.36 2.09
CA ALA A 174 12.47 13.59 2.90
C ALA A 174 11.19 13.74 2.06
N GLU A 175 11.30 14.33 0.86
CA GLU A 175 10.18 14.44 -0.07
C GLU A 175 9.84 13.08 -0.68
N LEU A 176 10.87 12.29 -1.01
CA LEU A 176 10.70 10.94 -1.54
C LEU A 176 9.99 10.05 -0.51
N ILE A 177 10.44 10.08 0.75
CA ILE A 177 9.81 9.34 1.85
C ILE A 177 8.33 9.72 1.98
N LYS A 178 8.00 11.01 1.99
CA LYS A 178 6.60 11.46 2.02
C LYS A 178 5.79 10.90 0.85
N LYS A 179 6.33 10.95 -0.38
CA LYS A 179 5.67 10.38 -1.58
C LYS A 179 5.42 8.87 -1.42
N VAL A 180 6.42 8.12 -0.97
CA VAL A 180 6.33 6.66 -0.78
C VAL A 180 5.29 6.30 0.29
N VAL A 181 5.37 6.91 1.48
CA VAL A 181 4.43 6.66 2.59
C VAL A 181 2.99 6.93 2.14
N ASN A 182 2.79 8.03 1.41
CA ASN A 182 1.49 8.41 0.87
C ASN A 182 0.95 7.41 -0.14
N ASP A 183 1.79 6.92 -1.06
CA ASP A 183 1.37 5.94 -2.05
C ASP A 183 1.09 4.57 -1.43
N VAL A 184 1.91 4.15 -0.46
CA VAL A 184 1.68 2.94 0.35
C VAL A 184 0.34 3.06 1.07
N ALA A 185 0.08 4.15 1.80
CA ALA A 185 -1.21 4.37 2.47
C ALA A 185 -2.39 4.29 1.49
N CYS A 186 -2.26 4.89 0.30
CA CYS A 186 -3.30 4.81 -0.74
C CYS A 186 -3.54 3.38 -1.25
N LYS A 187 -2.49 2.57 -1.35
CA LYS A 187 -2.56 1.17 -1.82
C LYS A 187 -3.10 0.22 -0.75
N LEU A 188 -2.75 0.45 0.52
CA LEU A 188 -3.31 -0.25 1.67
C LEU A 188 -4.78 0.10 1.89
N GLY A 189 -5.19 1.32 1.55
CA GLY A 189 -6.57 1.80 1.59
C GLY A 189 -7.53 1.12 0.59
N ASN A 190 -7.15 0.01 -0.05
CA ASN A 190 -8.06 -0.82 -0.87
C ASN A 190 -9.20 -1.41 -0.01
N LYS A 191 -10.49 -1.05 -0.14
CA LYS A 191 -11.22 0.14 -0.64
C LYS A 191 -12.69 -0.15 -0.32
N THR A 192 -13.36 0.61 0.54
CA THR A 192 -14.83 0.47 0.70
C THR A 192 -15.56 1.02 -0.53
N LEU A 193 -14.97 2.02 -1.19
CA LEU A 193 -15.57 2.70 -2.34
C LEU A 193 -14.77 2.51 -3.63
N HIS A 194 -15.46 2.10 -4.71
CA HIS A 194 -14.89 2.09 -6.05
C HIS A 194 -14.62 3.52 -6.55
N VAL A 195 -13.33 3.85 -6.67
CA VAL A 195 -12.83 5.17 -7.11
C VAL A 195 -12.97 5.33 -8.63
N ALA A 196 -12.22 4.55 -9.41
CA ALA A 196 -12.24 4.53 -10.87
C ALA A 196 -11.51 3.27 -11.39
N LYS A 197 -11.78 2.87 -12.63
CA LYS A 197 -11.14 1.72 -13.29
C LYS A 197 -9.64 1.95 -13.53
N HIS A 198 -9.28 3.16 -13.96
CA HIS A 198 -7.89 3.56 -14.25
C HIS A 198 -7.62 5.00 -13.75
N PRO A 199 -7.48 5.22 -12.43
CA PRO A 199 -7.20 6.55 -11.91
C PRO A 199 -5.77 6.97 -12.24
N VAL A 200 -5.59 8.12 -12.90
CA VAL A 200 -4.28 8.73 -13.19
C VAL A 200 -4.12 9.99 -12.34
N GLY A 201 -2.96 10.18 -11.70
CA GLY A 201 -2.63 11.38 -10.92
C GLY A 201 -3.45 11.58 -9.64
N ILE A 202 -4.26 10.60 -9.23
CA ILE A 202 -5.18 10.74 -8.08
C ILE A 202 -4.43 10.92 -6.76
N CYS A 203 -3.27 10.29 -6.58
CA CYS A 203 -2.50 10.33 -5.34
C CYS A 203 -2.08 11.76 -4.99
N SER A 204 -1.56 12.52 -5.95
CA SER A 204 -1.18 13.94 -5.74
C SER A 204 -2.35 14.77 -5.21
N ARG A 205 -3.51 14.70 -5.87
CA ARG A 205 -4.71 15.44 -5.49
C ARG A 205 -5.28 15.03 -4.13
N VAL A 206 -5.20 13.74 -3.80
CA VAL A 206 -5.58 13.25 -2.46
C VAL A 206 -4.66 13.86 -1.40
N GLN A 207 -3.36 13.93 -1.66
CA GLN A 207 -2.40 14.53 -0.74
C GLN A 207 -2.61 16.03 -0.56
N ASP A 208 -2.92 16.76 -1.63
CA ASP A 208 -3.25 18.18 -1.54
C ASP A 208 -4.44 18.40 -0.59
N VAL A 209 -5.51 17.60 -0.74
CA VAL A 209 -6.69 17.66 0.13
C VAL A 209 -6.36 17.27 1.58
N ILE A 210 -5.56 16.21 1.79
CA ILE A 210 -5.14 15.79 3.13
C ILE A 210 -4.31 16.89 3.81
N SER A 211 -3.42 17.57 3.07
CA SER A 211 -2.61 18.67 3.62
C SER A 211 -3.47 19.83 4.12
N LEU A 212 -4.58 20.14 3.42
CA LEU A 212 -5.54 21.14 3.85
C LEU A 212 -6.28 20.71 5.13
N LEU A 213 -6.57 19.42 5.26
CA LEU A 213 -7.21 18.85 6.46
C LEU A 213 -6.27 18.85 7.67
N THR A 214 -4.97 18.57 7.49
CA THR A 214 -3.99 18.50 8.58
C THR A 214 -3.47 19.88 9.02
N GLY A 215 -3.61 20.92 8.20
CA GLY A 215 -3.21 22.29 8.53
C GLY A 215 -4.18 23.05 9.44
N ALA A 216 -5.33 22.46 9.81
CA ALA A 216 -6.33 23.12 10.65
C ALA A 216 -5.89 23.20 12.12
N ARG A 217 -6.02 24.39 12.73
CA ARG A 217 -5.64 24.65 14.14
C ARG A 217 -6.68 24.19 15.17
N ASN A 218 -7.87 23.81 14.72
CA ASN A 218 -8.99 23.37 15.55
C ASN A 218 -9.21 21.87 15.36
N ASN A 219 -9.80 21.19 16.34
CA ASN A 219 -10.13 19.76 16.29
C ASN A 219 -11.12 19.35 15.17
N VAL A 220 -11.63 20.31 14.38
CA VAL A 220 -12.56 20.09 13.27
C VAL A 220 -12.09 20.88 12.05
N ALA A 221 -11.99 20.20 10.91
CA ALA A 221 -11.61 20.78 9.62
C ALA A 221 -12.69 20.47 8.57
N ILE A 222 -13.06 21.47 7.76
CA ILE A 222 -14.00 21.31 6.64
C ILE A 222 -13.28 21.71 5.35
N VAL A 223 -13.29 20.82 4.36
CA VAL A 223 -12.69 21.06 3.04
C VAL A 223 -13.74 20.89 1.94
N GLY A 224 -13.88 21.90 1.09
CA GLY A 224 -14.75 21.88 -0.08
C GLY A 224 -13.97 21.63 -1.37
N ILE A 225 -14.43 20.67 -2.18
CA ILE A 225 -13.88 20.40 -3.53
C ILE A 225 -14.87 20.93 -4.57
N HIS A 226 -14.51 21.98 -5.30
CA HIS A 226 -15.36 22.61 -6.33
C HIS A 226 -14.71 22.59 -7.72
N GLY A 227 -15.51 22.85 -8.76
CA GLY A 227 -15.06 22.81 -10.16
C GLY A 227 -16.15 22.35 -11.12
N ILE A 228 -15.85 22.37 -12.42
CA ILE A 228 -16.80 22.03 -13.49
C ILE A 228 -17.33 20.59 -13.38
N ALA A 229 -18.46 20.31 -14.02
CA ALA A 229 -19.00 18.96 -14.12
C ALA A 229 -17.99 18.01 -14.80
N GLY A 230 -17.94 16.74 -14.36
CA GLY A 230 -17.07 15.74 -14.96
C GLY A 230 -15.58 15.79 -14.59
N ILE A 231 -15.09 16.86 -13.94
CA ILE A 231 -13.65 17.02 -13.61
C ILE A 231 -13.09 16.03 -12.56
N GLY A 232 -13.95 15.16 -12.00
CA GLY A 232 -13.53 14.11 -11.05
C GLY A 232 -13.61 14.49 -9.57
N LYS A 233 -14.39 15.51 -9.18
CA LYS A 233 -14.57 15.92 -7.77
C LYS A 233 -14.96 14.74 -6.86
N THR A 234 -16.00 13.99 -7.24
CA THR A 234 -16.47 12.81 -6.50
C THR A 234 -15.42 11.71 -6.47
N THR A 235 -14.63 11.56 -7.54
CA THR A 235 -13.53 10.59 -7.60
C THR A 235 -12.45 10.92 -6.57
N ILE A 236 -12.08 12.19 -6.45
CA ILE A 236 -11.13 12.67 -5.42
C ILE A 236 -11.73 12.45 -4.03
N ALA A 237 -12.98 12.85 -3.80
CA ALA A 237 -13.64 12.67 -2.49
C ALA A 237 -13.66 11.19 -2.05
N LYS A 238 -13.99 10.26 -2.96
CA LYS A 238 -13.92 8.82 -2.68
C LYS A 238 -12.51 8.36 -2.35
N ALA A 239 -11.51 8.84 -3.08
CA ALA A 239 -10.12 8.47 -2.86
C ALA A 239 -9.59 9.00 -1.51
N VAL A 240 -9.94 10.25 -1.15
CA VAL A 240 -9.64 10.84 0.16
C VAL A 240 -10.33 10.05 1.27
N PHE A 241 -11.61 9.73 1.11
CA PHE A 241 -12.35 8.91 2.08
C PHE A 241 -11.68 7.56 2.30
N ASN A 242 -11.38 6.81 1.24
CA ASN A 242 -10.69 5.51 1.35
C ASN A 242 -9.31 5.61 2.02
N ASN A 243 -8.63 6.77 1.94
CA ASN A 243 -7.35 6.98 2.60
C ASN A 243 -7.48 7.29 4.10
N LEU A 244 -8.55 8.00 4.47
CA LEU A 244 -8.70 8.56 5.81
C LEU A 244 -9.65 7.77 6.71
N TYR A 245 -10.61 7.03 6.17
CA TYR A 245 -11.74 6.48 6.95
C TYR A 245 -11.30 5.64 8.16
N SER A 246 -10.23 4.84 8.02
CA SER A 246 -9.71 4.00 9.10
C SER A 246 -8.98 4.74 10.21
N ARG A 247 -8.70 6.03 10.01
CA ARG A 247 -8.03 6.90 11.00
C ARG A 247 -9.00 7.55 11.98
N PHE A 248 -10.31 7.36 11.78
CA PHE A 248 -11.37 7.91 12.62
C PHE A 248 -12.15 6.79 13.29
N GLU A 249 -12.68 7.05 14.47
CA GLU A 249 -13.55 6.13 15.22
C GLU A 249 -14.83 5.79 14.45
N GLY A 250 -15.38 6.77 13.73
CA GLY A 250 -16.52 6.62 12.84
C GLY A 250 -16.32 7.37 11.53
N SER A 251 -16.81 6.81 10.43
CA SER A 251 -16.64 7.39 9.10
C SER A 251 -17.81 7.06 8.20
N SER A 252 -18.36 8.05 7.48
CA SER A 252 -19.45 7.85 6.51
C SER A 252 -19.16 8.53 5.18
N PHE A 253 -19.60 7.90 4.08
CA PHE A 253 -19.57 8.50 2.75
C PHE A 253 -20.98 8.57 2.17
N LEU A 254 -21.57 9.76 2.24
CA LEU A 254 -22.89 10.02 1.67
C LEU A 254 -22.75 10.34 0.17
N SER A 255 -23.05 9.35 -0.67
CA SER A 255 -23.06 9.52 -2.12
C SER A 255 -24.45 9.89 -2.65
N GLY A 256 -24.49 10.69 -3.72
CA GLY A 256 -25.75 11.06 -4.39
C GLY A 256 -26.71 11.87 -3.51
N VAL A 257 -26.17 12.75 -2.65
CA VAL A 257 -26.95 13.50 -1.65
C VAL A 257 -28.11 14.25 -2.31
N LYS A 258 -27.86 14.92 -3.45
CA LYS A 258 -28.89 15.67 -4.17
C LYS A 258 -30.02 14.76 -4.65
N GLU A 259 -29.67 13.66 -5.31
CA GLU A 259 -30.63 12.72 -5.88
C GLU A 259 -31.44 11.98 -4.79
N ILE A 260 -30.84 11.76 -3.62
CA ILE A 260 -31.52 11.13 -2.48
C ILE A 260 -32.40 12.14 -1.76
N SER A 261 -31.92 13.38 -1.51
CA SER A 261 -32.68 14.40 -0.79
C SER A 261 -33.97 14.81 -1.49
N ASP A 262 -34.02 14.68 -2.82
CA ASP A 262 -35.19 15.02 -3.63
C ASP A 262 -36.33 13.98 -3.48
N LYS A 263 -36.08 12.82 -2.87
CA LYS A 263 -37.09 11.78 -2.61
C LYS A 263 -37.91 12.08 -1.35
N PRO A 264 -39.18 11.64 -1.28
CA PRO A 264 -39.90 11.58 -0.01
C PRO A 264 -39.05 10.84 1.02
N THR A 265 -38.92 11.40 2.23
CA THR A 265 -38.09 10.89 3.34
C THR A 265 -36.58 10.76 3.08
N GLY A 266 -36.05 11.18 1.94
CA GLY A 266 -34.65 10.97 1.58
C GLY A 266 -33.62 11.66 2.49
N LEU A 267 -33.97 12.82 3.08
CA LEU A 267 -33.12 13.47 4.09
C LEU A 267 -33.02 12.65 5.38
N VAL A 268 -34.11 12.00 5.78
CA VAL A 268 -34.13 11.12 6.95
C VAL A 268 -33.24 9.89 6.70
N GLU A 269 -33.34 9.29 5.51
CA GLU A 269 -32.48 8.17 5.11
C GLU A 269 -30.98 8.52 5.14
N LEU A 270 -30.61 9.74 4.72
CA LEU A 270 -29.23 10.21 4.78
C LEU A 270 -28.73 10.42 6.21
N GLN A 271 -29.58 10.94 7.11
CA GLN A 271 -29.25 11.10 8.53
C GLN A 271 -29.09 9.74 9.21
N GLU A 272 -30.00 8.78 8.96
CA GLU A 272 -29.91 7.42 9.49
C GLU A 272 -28.63 6.72 9.03
N ARG A 273 -28.27 6.85 7.73
CA ARG A 273 -27.02 6.30 7.21
C ARG A 273 -25.80 6.91 7.89
N LEU A 274 -25.77 8.24 8.04
CA LEU A 274 -24.67 8.94 8.70
C LEU A 274 -24.46 8.44 10.14
N LEU A 275 -25.53 8.38 10.93
CA LEU A 275 -25.49 7.92 12.32
C LEU A 275 -25.09 6.44 12.42
N HIS A 276 -25.66 5.59 11.55
CA HIS A 276 -25.31 4.17 11.49
C HIS A 276 -23.82 3.95 11.18
N ASP A 277 -23.28 4.68 10.20
CA ASP A 277 -21.90 4.54 9.76
C ASP A 277 -20.88 5.03 10.82
N ILE A 278 -21.23 6.07 11.57
CA ILE A 278 -20.35 6.67 12.59
C ILE A 278 -20.47 5.98 13.96
N LEU A 279 -21.68 5.60 14.39
CA LEU A 279 -21.97 5.20 15.78
C LEU A 279 -22.36 3.71 15.96
N LYS A 280 -22.02 2.81 15.01
CA LYS A 280 -22.37 1.36 14.98
C LYS A 280 -22.51 0.67 16.37
N PRO A 281 -23.42 -0.31 16.62
CA PRO A 281 -24.49 -0.89 15.78
C PRO A 281 -25.87 -0.73 16.45
N ASN A 282 -26.35 0.51 16.62
CA ASN A 282 -27.76 0.73 16.97
C ASN A 282 -28.59 0.92 15.69
N ILE A 283 -29.79 0.34 15.66
CA ILE A 283 -30.77 0.64 14.61
C ILE A 283 -31.34 2.02 14.93
N TRP A 284 -30.81 3.05 14.28
CA TRP A 284 -31.31 4.41 14.37
C TRP A 284 -32.56 4.53 13.52
N LYS A 285 -33.73 4.62 14.15
CA LYS A 285 -34.97 5.01 13.48
C LYS A 285 -35.24 6.47 13.78
N ILE A 286 -35.22 7.29 12.75
CA ILE A 286 -35.48 8.72 12.87
C ILE A 286 -36.89 9.00 12.34
N SER A 287 -37.73 9.63 13.14
CA SER A 287 -39.13 9.89 12.78
C SER A 287 -39.26 11.08 11.81
N ASN A 288 -38.36 12.06 11.92
CA ASN A 288 -38.33 13.24 11.06
C ASN A 288 -36.95 13.94 11.09
N VAL A 289 -36.75 14.88 10.16
CA VAL A 289 -35.45 15.57 9.98
C VAL A 289 -34.98 16.32 11.24
N TYR A 290 -35.90 16.90 12.02
CA TYR A 290 -35.57 17.66 13.23
C TYR A 290 -35.03 16.76 14.34
N GLU A 291 -35.60 15.56 14.49
CA GLU A 291 -35.08 14.54 15.40
C GLU A 291 -33.65 14.13 15.01
N GLY A 292 -33.42 13.85 13.72
CA GLY A 292 -32.09 13.53 13.22
C GLY A 292 -31.07 14.66 13.43
N MET A 293 -31.49 15.93 13.31
CA MET A 293 -30.62 17.08 13.58
C MET A 293 -30.17 17.18 15.03
N ASN A 294 -31.03 16.79 15.98
CA ASN A 294 -30.67 16.79 17.40
C ASN A 294 -29.66 15.68 17.70
N LEU A 295 -29.89 14.47 17.17
CA LEU A 295 -28.98 13.34 17.33
C LEU A 295 -27.58 13.58 16.75
N ILE A 296 -27.47 14.35 15.67
CA ILE A 296 -26.16 14.69 15.05
C ILE A 296 -25.40 15.77 15.84
N LYS A 297 -26.09 16.57 16.66
CA LYS A 297 -25.48 17.66 17.44
C LYS A 297 -24.90 17.20 18.77
N GLU A 298 -25.47 16.15 19.36
CA GLU A 298 -24.96 15.50 20.59
C GLU A 298 -23.64 14.77 20.33
#